data_AF-A0A087ASS5-F1
#
_entry.id   AF-A0A087ASS5-F1
#
_cell.length_a   1.000
_cell.length_b   1.000
_cell.length_c   1.000
_cell.angle_alpha   90.00
_cell.angle_beta   90.00
_cell.angle_gamma   90.00
#
_symmetry.space_group_name_H-M   'P 1'
#
loop_
_entity.id
_entity.type
_entity.pdbx_description
1 polymer ?
#
loop_
_entity_poly.entity_id
_entity_poly.type
_entity_poly.pdbx_seq_one_letter_code
_entity_poly.pdbx_strand_id
1 'polypeptide(L)'
;MFKPVAISITIVILVAAVAVGGVLLWRNRENDAEHSAALSTCTSASETYNTARDALDQALADAKDEQAITADQVADAATVSSLSDAIDEANGIGEAAACGTSLSSVDLQHNAKTNQKLAQQLTDSAGKVTDAAKAVADSRDAKTEADKANARNALQTAVNDAQTLLDNSLWAVADNTTRVTLEEAINAANELLQQDNPDLAALQNAQAALQSASDGVNSSMQELAAQNATANNGYYDYGYAGNLGGPTDTDDDNGDVTPPTTSPPSVEPENPNLNENQDDGNKVSPEPAEGE
;
A
#
# COMPACT_ATOMS: atom_id res chain seq x y z
N MET A 1 -3.26 25.32 1.63
CA MET A 1 -1.78 25.32 1.81
C MET A 1 -1.46 24.81 3.22
N PHE A 2 -1.69 23.52 3.46
CA PHE A 2 -1.37 22.88 4.73
C PHE A 2 -0.38 21.76 4.43
N LYS A 3 0.77 21.86 5.08
CA LYS A 3 1.90 20.94 4.96
C LYS A 3 1.41 19.54 5.32
N PRO A 4 1.86 18.48 4.62
CA PRO A 4 1.64 17.14 5.12
C PRO A 4 2.12 17.12 6.57
N VAL A 5 1.31 16.58 7.48
CA VAL A 5 1.77 16.24 8.83
C VAL A 5 2.70 15.04 8.64
N ALA A 6 3.86 15.32 8.05
CA ALA A 6 5.05 14.53 8.24
C ALA A 6 5.30 14.63 9.74
N ILE A 7 5.18 13.51 10.45
CA ILE A 7 5.82 13.37 11.74
C ILE A 7 7.30 13.52 11.42
N SER A 8 7.77 14.76 11.49
CA SER A 8 9.13 15.14 11.16
C SER A 8 9.99 14.62 12.29
N ILE A 9 10.40 13.36 12.18
CA ILE A 9 11.48 12.77 12.96
C ILE A 9 12.71 13.62 12.66
N THR A 10 12.92 14.63 13.49
CA THR A 10 14.03 15.56 13.38
C THR A 10 15.17 14.91 14.15
N ILE A 11 15.81 13.90 13.54
CA ILE A 11 17.01 13.31 14.10
C ILE A 11 18.13 14.32 13.90
N VAL A 12 18.41 15.07 14.95
CA VAL A 12 19.57 15.96 15.02
C VAL A 12 20.78 15.07 15.23
N ILE A 13 21.43 14.67 14.15
CA ILE A 13 22.74 14.03 14.24
C ILE A 13 23.74 15.09 14.72
N LEU A 14 23.92 15.18 16.04
CA LEU A 14 25.02 15.89 16.66
C LEU A 14 26.29 15.07 16.40
N VAL A 15 26.86 15.19 15.20
CA VAL A 15 28.26 14.79 14.96
C VAL A 15 29.11 15.76 15.75
N ALA A 16 29.42 15.42 17.00
CA ALA A 16 30.45 16.09 17.76
C ALA A 16 31.77 15.84 17.01
N ALA A 17 32.14 16.77 16.15
CA ALA A 17 33.47 16.84 15.58
C ALA A 17 34.45 17.11 16.72
N VAL A 18 34.90 16.04 17.39
CA VAL A 18 36.06 16.10 18.28
C VAL A 18 37.24 16.34 17.37
N ALA A 19 37.55 17.62 17.16
CA ALA A 19 38.79 18.05 16.58
C ALA A 19 39.90 17.40 17.40
N VAL A 20 40.58 16.41 16.82
CA VAL A 20 41.85 15.89 17.33
C VAL A 20 42.84 17.04 17.24
N GLY A 21 42.80 17.90 18.26
CA GLY A 21 43.67 19.05 18.42
C GLY A 21 45.10 18.56 18.40
N GLY A 22 45.84 19.02 17.39
CA GLY A 22 47.17 18.55 17.09
C GLY A 22 48.17 18.72 18.24
N VAL A 23 49.10 17.78 18.31
CA VAL A 23 50.36 17.96 19.04
C VAL A 23 51.50 17.66 18.07
N LEU A 24 51.81 18.66 17.25
CA LEU A 24 53.02 18.75 16.42
C LEU A 24 54.18 19.49 17.12
N LEU A 25 54.21 19.54 18.46
CA LEU A 25 55.27 20.18 19.26
C LEU A 25 55.46 19.32 20.51
N TRP A 26 56.62 18.77 20.88
CA TRP A 26 57.97 19.29 20.78
C TRP A 26 58.96 18.14 21.05
N ARG A 27 60.11 18.18 20.38
CA ARG A 27 61.17 17.17 20.45
C ARG A 27 61.90 17.29 21.80
N ASN A 28 62.09 16.17 22.49
CA ASN A 28 63.15 15.90 23.49
C ASN A 28 62.83 15.98 25.01
N ARG A 29 61.93 15.13 25.52
CA ARG A 29 61.97 14.66 26.93
C ARG A 29 61.60 13.17 27.04
N GLU A 30 62.54 12.39 27.59
CA GLU A 30 62.60 10.93 27.71
C GLU A 30 61.34 10.23 28.25
N ASN A 31 60.92 9.15 27.56
CA ASN A 31 60.07 8.00 27.91
C ASN A 31 58.76 8.22 28.72
N ASP A 32 58.77 8.95 29.83
CA ASP A 32 57.59 9.18 30.68
C ASP A 32 56.58 10.14 30.01
N ALA A 33 57.08 11.12 29.25
CA ALA A 33 56.25 12.04 28.49
C ALA A 33 55.57 11.35 27.29
N GLU A 34 56.27 10.39 26.66
CA GLU A 34 55.75 9.63 25.52
C GLU A 34 54.65 8.66 25.96
N HIS A 35 54.86 7.94 27.06
CA HIS A 35 53.84 7.05 27.62
C HIS A 35 52.59 7.82 28.07
N SER A 36 52.77 8.95 28.77
CA SER A 36 51.66 9.80 29.21
C SER A 36 50.86 10.36 28.02
N ALA A 37 51.54 10.74 26.93
CA ALA A 37 50.89 11.19 25.71
C ALA A 37 50.13 10.06 24.99
N ALA A 38 50.74 8.87 24.90
CA ALA A 38 50.10 7.69 24.31
C ALA A 38 48.86 7.25 25.11
N LEU A 39 48.93 7.29 26.44
CA LEU A 39 47.82 6.98 27.32
C LEU A 39 46.68 7.98 27.15
N SER A 40 46.98 9.28 27.20
CA SER A 40 46.00 10.35 26.97
C SER A 40 45.30 10.21 25.61
N THR A 41 46.08 9.94 24.55
CA THR A 41 45.54 9.71 23.20
C THR A 41 44.62 8.50 23.16
N CYS A 42 45.00 7.39 23.79
CA CYS A 42 44.17 6.20 23.88
C CYS A 42 42.87 6.48 24.64
N THR A 43 42.94 7.12 25.81
CA THR A 43 41.76 7.48 26.62
C THR A 43 40.80 8.37 25.84
N SER A 44 41.30 9.40 25.16
CA SER A 44 40.48 10.28 24.31
C SER A 44 39.82 9.51 23.15
N ALA A 45 40.53 8.57 22.53
CA ALA A 45 39.95 7.70 21.51
C ALA A 45 38.86 6.78 22.09
N SER A 46 39.02 6.28 23.32
CA SER A 46 38.00 5.50 24.02
C SER A 46 36.76 6.33 24.36
N GLU A 47 36.92 7.59 24.76
CA GLU A 47 35.79 8.51 25.00
C GLU A 47 35.05 8.83 23.70
N THR A 48 35.78 9.02 22.60
CA THR A 48 35.19 9.21 21.27
C THR A 48 34.40 7.98 20.84
N TYR A 49 34.93 6.78 21.09
CA TYR A 49 34.20 5.53 20.88
C TYR A 49 32.90 5.49 21.70
N ASN A 50 32.96 5.77 23.00
CA ASN A 50 31.78 5.73 23.87
C ASN A 50 30.72 6.74 23.41
N THR A 51 31.13 7.95 23.04
CA THR A 51 30.22 8.96 22.49
C THR A 51 29.57 8.49 21.20
N ALA A 52 30.33 7.84 20.31
CA ALA A 52 29.77 7.29 19.07
C ALA A 52 28.84 6.10 19.34
N ARG A 53 29.11 5.30 20.39
CA ARG A 53 28.24 4.21 20.83
C ARG A 53 26.93 4.76 21.37
N ASP A 54 26.98 5.77 22.25
CA ASP A 54 25.79 6.43 22.79
C ASP A 54 24.93 7.03 21.67
N ALA A 55 25.56 7.62 20.65
CA ALA A 55 24.86 8.14 19.48
C ALA A 55 24.19 7.04 18.64
N LEU A 56 24.85 5.89 18.47
CA LEU A 56 24.26 4.73 17.81
C LEU A 56 23.08 4.17 18.62
N ASP A 57 23.23 4.02 19.93
CA ASP A 57 22.17 3.53 20.81
C ASP A 57 20.95 4.46 20.77
N GLN A 58 21.16 5.78 20.70
CA GLN A 58 20.10 6.74 20.48
C GLN A 58 19.43 6.56 19.11
N ALA A 59 20.20 6.39 18.03
CA ALA A 59 19.65 6.16 16.68
C ALA A 59 18.82 4.86 16.62
N LEU A 60 19.26 3.79 17.28
CA LEU A 60 18.52 2.53 17.41
C LEU A 60 17.24 2.71 18.22
N ALA A 61 17.26 3.53 19.27
CA ALA A 61 16.09 3.85 20.07
C ALA A 61 15.08 4.71 19.28
N ASP A 62 15.55 5.69 18.52
CA ASP A 62 14.72 6.56 17.68
C ASP A 62 14.08 5.79 16.53
N ALA A 63 14.79 4.81 15.95
CA ALA A 63 14.29 3.94 14.88
C ALA A 63 13.33 2.83 15.35
N LYS A 64 12.94 2.81 16.64
CA LYS A 64 12.18 1.70 17.23
C LYS A 64 10.77 1.56 16.67
N ASP A 65 10.13 2.68 16.37
CA ASP A 65 8.78 2.68 15.79
C ASP A 65 8.83 2.16 14.34
N GLU A 66 9.87 2.54 13.59
CA GLU A 66 10.11 2.05 12.23
C GLU A 66 10.46 0.56 12.18
N GLN A 67 11.14 0.04 13.20
CA GLN A 67 11.43 -1.40 13.31
C GLN A 67 10.17 -2.27 13.46
N ALA A 68 9.06 -1.70 13.94
CA ALA A 68 7.80 -2.42 14.05
C ALA A 68 7.02 -2.46 12.72
N ILE A 69 7.45 -1.71 11.71
CA ILE A 69 6.78 -1.63 10.41
C ILE A 69 7.11 -2.87 9.56
N THR A 70 6.07 -3.49 9.00
CA THR A 70 6.19 -4.67 8.14
C THR A 70 6.17 -4.33 6.66
N ALA A 71 6.64 -5.25 5.82
CA ALA A 71 6.75 -5.06 4.38
C ALA A 71 5.43 -4.73 3.67
N ASP A 72 4.28 -5.16 4.21
CA ASP A 72 2.95 -4.86 3.67
C ASP A 72 2.48 -3.44 3.99
N GLN A 73 3.06 -2.79 5.01
CA GLN A 73 2.71 -1.45 5.47
C GLN A 73 3.45 -0.33 4.74
N VAL A 74 4.40 -0.68 3.88
CA VAL A 74 5.22 0.26 3.10
C VAL A 74 4.96 0.14 1.60
N ALA A 75 5.33 1.17 0.85
CA ALA A 75 5.26 1.14 -0.61
C ALA A 75 6.41 0.32 -1.22
N ASP A 76 7.57 0.36 -0.56
CA ASP A 76 8.77 -0.39 -0.94
C ASP A 76 9.25 -1.26 0.24
N ALA A 77 9.02 -2.57 0.12
CA ALA A 77 9.42 -3.57 1.10
C ALA A 77 10.94 -3.63 1.32
N ALA A 78 11.76 -3.20 0.35
CA ALA A 78 13.22 -3.19 0.50
C ALA A 78 13.69 -2.21 1.58
N THR A 79 12.89 -1.17 1.89
CA THR A 79 13.21 -0.22 2.98
C THR A 79 13.22 -0.90 4.35
N VAL A 80 12.27 -1.81 4.61
CA VAL A 80 12.18 -2.58 5.86
C VAL A 80 13.39 -3.51 5.99
N SER A 81 13.75 -4.22 4.92
CA SER A 81 14.95 -5.06 4.89
C SER A 81 16.23 -4.25 5.12
N SER A 82 16.34 -3.08 4.49
CA SER A 82 17.50 -2.18 4.64
C SER A 82 17.66 -1.67 6.07
N LEU A 83 16.54 -1.38 6.76
CA LEU A 83 16.57 -1.01 8.18
C LEU A 83 17.05 -2.17 9.05
N SER A 84 16.56 -3.39 8.80
CA SER A 84 17.03 -4.60 9.49
C SER A 84 18.53 -4.80 9.30
N ASP A 85 19.01 -4.72 8.05
CA ASP A 85 20.43 -4.91 7.72
C ASP A 85 21.31 -3.84 8.40
N ALA A 86 20.87 -2.58 8.43
CA ALA A 86 21.58 -1.50 9.10
C ALA A 86 21.69 -1.71 10.62
N ILE A 87 20.63 -2.24 11.24
CA ILE A 87 20.62 -2.57 12.67
C ILE A 87 21.53 -3.77 12.97
N ASP A 88 21.54 -4.79 12.11
CA ASP A 88 22.43 -5.93 12.26
C ASP A 88 23.91 -5.52 12.10
N GLU A 89 24.22 -4.64 11.12
CA GLU A 89 25.55 -4.06 10.97
C GLU A 89 25.97 -3.28 12.23
N ALA A 90 25.08 -2.45 12.76
CA ALA A 90 25.29 -1.67 13.98
C ALA A 90 25.58 -2.56 15.21
N ASN A 91 24.78 -3.61 15.39
CA ASN A 91 24.92 -4.57 16.50
C ASN A 91 26.19 -5.43 16.37
N GLY A 92 26.73 -5.57 15.16
CA GLY A 92 27.97 -6.30 14.90
C GLY A 92 29.26 -5.55 15.29
N ILE A 93 29.19 -4.27 15.65
CA ILE A 93 30.38 -3.48 15.96
C ILE A 93 30.91 -3.85 17.36
N GLY A 94 32.20 -4.22 17.41
CA GLY A 94 32.87 -4.66 18.64
C GLY A 94 33.12 -3.57 19.69
N GLU A 95 33.63 -4.00 20.84
CA GLU A 95 33.95 -3.16 22.01
C GLU A 95 35.26 -2.37 21.85
N ALA A 96 35.39 -1.28 22.61
CA ALA A 96 36.63 -0.50 22.68
C ALA A 96 37.81 -1.35 23.21
N ALA A 97 38.97 -1.17 22.61
CA ALA A 97 40.23 -1.64 23.15
C ALA A 97 40.61 -0.85 24.42
N ALA A 98 41.13 -1.56 25.43
CA ALA A 98 41.45 -0.98 26.73
C ALA A 98 42.66 -0.03 26.69
N CYS A 99 42.63 1.04 27.49
CA CYS A 99 43.71 2.04 27.61
C CYS A 99 44.31 2.02 29.02
N GLY A 100 45.02 0.94 29.37
CA GLY A 100 45.61 0.75 30.68
C GLY A 100 47.00 1.39 30.84
N THR A 101 47.29 1.91 32.03
CA THR A 101 48.62 2.45 32.40
C THR A 101 49.73 1.39 32.40
N SER A 102 49.38 0.10 32.42
CA SER A 102 50.33 -1.02 32.34
C SER A 102 50.74 -1.39 30.90
N LEU A 103 50.11 -0.80 29.88
CA LEU A 103 50.38 -1.09 28.47
C LEU A 103 51.62 -0.35 27.97
N SER A 104 52.29 -0.86 26.93
CA SER A 104 53.38 -0.10 26.31
C SER A 104 52.83 1.11 25.53
N SER A 105 53.67 2.12 25.28
CA SER A 105 53.28 3.26 24.43
C SER A 105 52.85 2.82 23.01
N VAL A 106 53.41 1.72 22.51
CA VAL A 106 53.06 1.14 21.21
C VAL A 106 51.66 0.51 21.26
N ASP A 107 51.36 -0.26 22.29
CA ASP A 107 50.04 -0.87 22.48
C ASP A 107 48.96 0.20 22.69
N LEU A 108 49.26 1.25 23.45
CA LEU A 108 48.35 2.38 23.65
C LEU A 108 48.04 3.10 22.34
N GLN A 109 49.05 3.34 21.49
CA GLN A 109 48.84 3.93 20.17
C GLN A 109 48.07 3.00 19.23
N HIS A 110 48.29 1.69 19.30
CA HIS A 110 47.52 0.70 18.55
C HIS A 110 46.05 0.72 18.97
N ASN A 111 45.79 0.66 20.27
CA ASN A 111 44.43 0.69 20.83
C ASN A 111 43.72 2.01 20.53
N ALA A 112 44.43 3.14 20.57
CA ALA A 112 43.88 4.43 20.15
C ALA A 112 43.38 4.40 18.70
N LYS A 113 44.16 3.85 17.76
CA LYS A 113 43.76 3.71 16.35
C LYS A 113 42.57 2.76 16.18
N THR A 114 42.57 1.65 16.92
CA THR A 114 41.44 0.70 16.92
C THR A 114 40.16 1.38 17.42
N ASN A 115 40.24 2.11 18.53
CA ASN A 115 39.09 2.83 19.09
C ASN A 115 38.59 3.93 18.15
N GLN A 116 39.49 4.67 17.49
CA GLN A 116 39.11 5.64 16.47
C GLN A 116 38.41 5.00 15.27
N LYS A 117 38.91 3.85 14.78
CA LYS A 117 38.27 3.12 13.67
C LYS A 117 36.87 2.63 14.07
N LEU A 118 36.74 2.07 15.27
CA LEU A 118 35.44 1.64 15.78
C LEU A 118 34.49 2.83 15.97
N ALA A 119 34.96 3.97 16.48
CA ALA A 119 34.16 5.18 16.60
C ALA A 119 33.64 5.68 15.24
N GLN A 120 34.47 5.61 14.20
CA GLN A 120 34.06 5.91 12.82
C GLN A 120 32.95 4.94 12.37
N GLN A 121 33.13 3.63 12.56
CA GLN A 121 32.13 2.62 12.19
C GLN A 121 30.80 2.81 12.92
N LEU A 122 30.85 3.17 14.21
CA LEU A 122 29.65 3.49 15.01
C LEU A 122 28.93 4.71 14.48
N THR A 123 29.68 5.77 14.16
CA THR A 123 29.11 7.01 13.60
C THR A 123 28.46 6.75 12.24
N ASP A 124 29.15 6.01 11.36
CA ASP A 124 28.63 5.66 10.04
C ASP A 124 27.37 4.78 10.17
N SER A 125 27.36 3.83 11.10
CA SER A 125 26.20 2.95 11.34
C SER A 125 25.02 3.70 11.96
N ALA A 126 25.26 4.67 12.86
CA ALA A 126 24.20 5.53 13.39
C ALA A 126 23.54 6.34 12.26
N GLY A 127 24.34 6.84 11.31
CA GLY A 127 23.85 7.48 10.10
C GLY A 127 23.01 6.54 9.23
N LYS A 128 23.52 5.32 8.95
CA LYS A 128 22.78 4.31 8.17
C LYS A 128 21.45 3.92 8.80
N VAL A 129 21.42 3.69 10.12
CA VAL A 129 20.18 3.37 10.86
C VAL A 129 19.19 4.52 10.74
N THR A 130 19.64 5.76 10.93
CA THR A 130 18.81 6.97 10.79
C THR A 130 18.22 7.09 9.39
N ASP A 131 19.06 6.95 8.36
CA ASP A 131 18.63 7.07 6.95
C ASP A 131 17.68 5.93 6.56
N ALA A 132 17.94 4.71 7.00
CA ALA A 132 17.08 3.56 6.74
C ALA A 132 15.73 3.70 7.45
N ALA A 133 15.70 4.15 8.71
CA ALA A 133 14.46 4.43 9.43
C ALA A 133 13.65 5.50 8.72
N LYS A 134 14.30 6.59 8.31
CA LYS A 134 13.66 7.63 7.49
C LYS A 134 13.08 7.07 6.19
N ALA A 135 13.81 6.21 5.49
CA ALA A 135 13.33 5.59 4.26
C ALA A 135 12.08 4.72 4.49
N VAL A 136 12.01 3.97 5.60
CA VAL A 136 10.82 3.21 5.99
C VAL A 136 9.64 4.15 6.26
N ALA A 137 9.85 5.23 7.02
CA ALA A 137 8.80 6.21 7.31
C ALA A 137 8.27 6.89 6.03
N ASP A 138 9.16 7.35 5.15
CA ASP A 138 8.81 7.97 3.87
C ASP A 138 8.05 6.97 2.98
N SER A 139 8.44 5.69 2.99
CA SER A 139 7.80 4.61 2.22
C SER A 139 6.40 4.26 2.75
N ARG A 140 6.19 4.28 4.07
CA ARG A 140 4.87 4.13 4.70
C ARG A 140 3.95 5.29 4.33
N ASP A 141 4.46 6.52 4.39
CA ASP A 141 3.69 7.72 4.07
C ASP A 141 3.32 7.72 2.57
N ALA A 142 4.25 7.33 1.69
CA ALA A 142 3.99 7.15 0.26
C ALA A 142 2.89 6.12 -0.01
N LYS A 143 2.88 4.99 0.71
CA LYS A 143 1.82 3.99 0.61
C LYS A 143 0.47 4.58 1.01
N THR A 144 0.42 5.28 2.13
CA THR A 144 -0.80 5.92 2.64
C THR A 144 -1.40 6.89 1.63
N GLU A 145 -0.57 7.70 0.97
CA GLU A 145 -1.02 8.63 -0.06
C GLU A 145 -1.47 7.92 -1.34
N ALA A 146 -0.78 6.86 -1.75
CA ALA A 146 -1.21 6.02 -2.87
C ALA A 146 -2.57 5.34 -2.61
N ASP A 147 -2.76 4.78 -1.41
CA ASP A 147 -4.01 4.14 -1.00
C ASP A 147 -5.17 5.16 -0.97
N LYS A 148 -4.94 6.37 -0.48
CA LYS A 148 -5.93 7.47 -0.54
C LYS A 148 -6.26 7.86 -1.98
N ALA A 149 -5.26 8.01 -2.85
CA ALA A 149 -5.49 8.35 -4.25
C ALA A 149 -6.32 7.27 -4.96
N ASN A 150 -6.01 6.00 -4.72
CA ASN A 150 -6.77 4.87 -5.25
C ASN A 150 -8.21 4.86 -4.72
N ALA A 151 -8.41 5.09 -3.42
CA ALA A 151 -9.74 5.17 -2.82
C ALA A 151 -10.55 6.36 -3.37
N ARG A 152 -9.92 7.52 -3.58
CA ARG A 152 -10.56 8.68 -4.24
C ARG A 152 -11.02 8.34 -5.65
N ASN A 153 -10.15 7.72 -6.45
CA ASN A 153 -10.50 7.32 -7.82
C ASN A 153 -11.63 6.29 -7.83
N ALA A 154 -11.56 5.27 -6.96
CA ALA A 154 -12.59 4.26 -6.85
C ALA A 154 -13.93 4.84 -6.40
N LEU A 155 -13.93 5.80 -5.47
CA LEU A 155 -15.13 6.52 -5.06
C LEU A 155 -15.71 7.36 -6.20
N GLN A 156 -14.88 8.05 -6.98
CA GLN A 156 -15.34 8.82 -8.15
C GLN A 156 -15.99 7.92 -9.21
N THR A 157 -15.43 6.74 -9.49
CA THR A 157 -16.05 5.75 -10.38
C THR A 157 -17.39 5.28 -9.81
N ALA A 158 -17.43 4.91 -8.52
CA ALA A 158 -18.66 4.47 -7.87
C ALA A 158 -19.77 5.54 -7.88
N VAL A 159 -19.41 6.82 -7.74
CA VAL A 159 -20.34 7.95 -7.89
C VAL A 159 -20.93 7.99 -9.31
N ASN A 160 -20.11 7.86 -10.35
CA ASN A 160 -20.59 7.89 -11.73
C ASN A 160 -21.52 6.71 -12.05
N ASP A 161 -21.17 5.52 -11.55
CA ASP A 161 -21.98 4.31 -11.72
C ASP A 161 -23.32 4.45 -10.97
N ALA A 162 -23.28 4.97 -9.74
CA ALA A 162 -24.47 5.25 -8.93
C ALA A 162 -25.37 6.31 -9.57
N GLN A 163 -24.81 7.37 -10.17
CA GLN A 163 -25.57 8.36 -10.94
C GLN A 163 -26.27 7.72 -12.14
N THR A 164 -25.55 6.87 -12.89
CA THR A 164 -26.13 6.13 -14.02
C THR A 164 -27.28 5.21 -13.56
N LEU A 165 -27.13 4.53 -12.43
CA LEU A 165 -28.19 3.72 -11.84
C LEU A 165 -29.39 4.58 -11.39
N LEU A 166 -29.15 5.73 -10.77
CA LEU A 166 -30.19 6.65 -10.32
C LEU A 166 -31.04 7.20 -11.48
N ASP A 167 -30.39 7.47 -12.62
CA ASP A 167 -31.03 7.92 -13.86
C ASP A 167 -31.85 6.80 -14.50
N ASN A 168 -31.27 5.61 -14.65
CA ASN A 168 -31.92 4.46 -15.28
C ASN A 168 -33.05 3.85 -14.44
N SER A 169 -33.03 4.06 -13.12
CA SER A 169 -34.04 3.56 -12.18
C SER A 169 -35.30 4.43 -12.10
N LEU A 170 -35.35 5.55 -12.82
CA LEU A 170 -36.50 6.44 -12.83
C LEU A 170 -37.75 5.70 -13.34
N TRP A 171 -38.81 5.68 -12.52
CA TRP A 171 -40.05 4.92 -12.75
C TRP A 171 -39.89 3.40 -12.86
N ALA A 172 -38.71 2.87 -12.54
CA ALA A 172 -38.38 1.46 -12.66
C ALA A 172 -38.15 0.78 -11.31
N VAL A 173 -38.55 1.41 -10.19
CA VAL A 173 -38.41 0.90 -8.81
C VAL A 173 -39.76 0.72 -8.14
N ALA A 174 -39.88 -0.29 -7.27
CA ALA A 174 -41.09 -0.52 -6.46
C ALA A 174 -41.23 0.51 -5.33
N ASP A 175 -40.11 0.85 -4.71
CA ASP A 175 -39.99 1.85 -3.66
C ASP A 175 -39.06 2.98 -4.12
N ASN A 176 -39.58 4.20 -4.22
CA ASN A 176 -38.80 5.38 -4.62
C ASN A 176 -37.88 5.89 -3.49
N THR A 177 -38.07 5.49 -2.24
CA THR A 177 -37.18 5.89 -1.14
C THR A 177 -35.77 5.32 -1.32
N THR A 178 -35.60 4.17 -2.00
CA THR A 178 -34.28 3.63 -2.33
C THR A 178 -33.48 4.55 -3.25
N ARG A 179 -34.16 5.22 -4.20
CA ARG A 179 -33.55 6.24 -5.07
C ARG A 179 -33.14 7.47 -4.28
N VAL A 180 -33.95 7.90 -3.30
CA VAL A 180 -33.61 9.02 -2.40
C VAL A 180 -32.35 8.69 -1.57
N THR A 181 -32.27 7.48 -1.00
CA THR A 181 -31.07 7.05 -0.27
C THR A 181 -29.83 7.00 -1.16
N LEU A 182 -29.96 6.56 -2.42
CA LEU A 182 -28.86 6.59 -3.39
C LEU A 182 -28.42 8.02 -3.72
N GLU A 183 -29.36 8.94 -3.92
CA GLU A 183 -29.07 10.36 -4.15
C GLU A 183 -28.35 11.00 -2.97
N GLU A 184 -28.78 10.73 -1.73
CA GLU A 184 -28.10 11.18 -0.51
C GLU A 184 -26.67 10.65 -0.40
N ALA A 185 -26.45 9.36 -0.70
CA ALA A 185 -25.13 8.75 -0.70
C ALA A 185 -24.20 9.35 -1.79
N ILE A 186 -24.74 9.64 -2.98
CA ILE A 186 -24.02 10.34 -4.06
C ILE A 186 -23.60 11.73 -3.61
N ASN A 187 -24.51 12.48 -2.97
CA ASN A 187 -24.21 13.83 -2.49
C ASN A 187 -23.11 13.80 -1.41
N ALA A 188 -23.22 12.91 -0.42
CA ALA A 188 -22.21 12.76 0.62
C ALA A 188 -20.83 12.36 0.05
N ALA A 189 -20.80 11.45 -0.92
CA ALA A 189 -19.56 11.07 -1.60
C ALA A 189 -18.94 12.25 -2.39
N ASN A 190 -19.76 13.03 -3.09
CA ASN A 190 -19.30 14.22 -3.81
C ASN A 190 -18.78 15.32 -2.87
N GLU A 191 -19.41 15.52 -1.71
CA GLU A 191 -18.91 16.43 -0.67
C GLU A 191 -17.55 15.97 -0.14
N LEU A 192 -17.39 14.67 0.09
CA LEU A 192 -16.13 14.09 0.54
C LEU A 192 -15.02 14.25 -0.51
N LEU A 193 -15.32 14.02 -1.79
CA LEU A 193 -14.37 14.18 -2.91
C LEU A 193 -13.91 15.63 -3.13
N GLN A 194 -14.68 16.62 -2.67
CA GLN A 194 -14.30 18.04 -2.73
C GLN A 194 -13.33 18.45 -1.62
N GLN A 195 -13.09 17.60 -0.62
CA GLN A 195 -12.11 17.89 0.42
C GLN A 195 -10.68 17.78 -0.13
N ASP A 196 -9.78 18.65 0.33
CA ASP A 196 -8.37 18.66 -0.13
C ASP A 196 -7.63 17.35 0.24
N ASN A 197 -7.93 16.77 1.40
CA ASN A 197 -7.31 15.53 1.87
C ASN A 197 -8.26 14.70 2.74
N PRO A 198 -9.32 14.11 2.15
CA PRO A 198 -10.22 13.26 2.91
C PRO A 198 -9.48 12.04 3.46
N ASP A 199 -9.90 11.63 4.66
CA ASP A 199 -9.38 10.46 5.35
C ASP A 199 -9.66 9.16 4.57
N LEU A 200 -8.73 8.21 4.63
CA LEU A 200 -8.86 6.94 3.89
C LEU A 200 -10.09 6.15 4.34
N ALA A 201 -10.37 6.08 5.64
CA ALA A 201 -11.52 5.35 6.15
C ALA A 201 -12.83 6.06 5.77
N ALA A 202 -12.84 7.40 5.73
CA ALA A 202 -14.00 8.15 5.22
C ALA A 202 -14.30 7.83 3.75
N LEU A 203 -13.27 7.75 2.89
CA LEU A 203 -13.43 7.39 1.49
C LEU A 203 -14.00 5.97 1.32
N GLN A 204 -13.46 5.01 2.07
CA GLN A 204 -13.92 3.62 2.05
C GLN A 204 -15.36 3.48 2.57
N ASN A 205 -15.71 4.21 3.64
CA ASN A 205 -17.07 4.23 4.18
C ASN A 205 -18.07 4.84 3.19
N ALA A 206 -17.70 5.92 2.49
CA ALA A 206 -18.54 6.50 1.44
C ALA A 206 -18.76 5.54 0.28
N GLN A 207 -17.71 4.80 -0.13
CA GLN A 207 -17.82 3.77 -1.15
C GLN A 207 -18.76 2.64 -0.72
N ALA A 208 -18.63 2.15 0.51
CA ALA A 208 -19.52 1.11 1.05
C ALA A 208 -20.98 1.58 1.15
N ALA A 209 -21.20 2.83 1.55
CA ALA A 209 -22.54 3.43 1.59
C ALA A 209 -23.17 3.53 0.19
N LEU A 210 -22.40 3.98 -0.82
CA LEU A 210 -22.83 4.01 -2.21
C LEU A 210 -23.19 2.61 -2.74
N GLN A 211 -22.36 1.62 -2.44
CA GLN A 211 -22.63 0.23 -2.84
C GLN A 211 -23.94 -0.25 -2.22
N SER A 212 -24.12 -0.09 -0.90
CA SER A 212 -25.33 -0.51 -0.20
C SER A 212 -26.59 0.19 -0.73
N ALA A 213 -26.51 1.49 -1.06
CA ALA A 213 -27.63 2.23 -1.62
C ALA A 213 -27.95 1.77 -3.06
N SER A 214 -26.92 1.50 -3.86
CA SER A 214 -27.06 0.96 -5.22
C SER A 214 -27.72 -0.43 -5.21
N ASP A 215 -27.34 -1.29 -4.27
CA ASP A 215 -27.95 -2.61 -4.07
C ASP A 215 -29.43 -2.49 -3.66
N GLY A 216 -29.77 -1.49 -2.84
CA GLY A 216 -31.15 -1.16 -2.49
C GLY A 216 -32.00 -0.76 -3.70
N VAL A 217 -31.46 0.08 -4.60
CA VAL A 217 -32.14 0.44 -5.85
C VAL A 217 -32.32 -0.79 -6.75
N ASN A 218 -31.27 -1.58 -6.97
CA ASN A 218 -31.35 -2.80 -7.78
C ASN A 218 -32.38 -3.80 -7.24
N SER A 219 -32.45 -3.98 -5.92
CA SER A 219 -33.45 -4.84 -5.28
C SER A 219 -34.87 -4.32 -5.51
N SER A 220 -35.08 -3.02 -5.39
CA SER A 220 -36.37 -2.36 -5.65
C SER A 220 -36.80 -2.47 -7.12
N MET A 221 -35.85 -2.43 -8.06
CA MET A 221 -36.13 -2.68 -9.49
C MET A 221 -36.56 -4.13 -9.75
N GLN A 222 -35.87 -5.10 -9.13
CA GLN A 222 -36.21 -6.52 -9.24
C GLN A 222 -37.59 -6.81 -8.65
N GLU A 223 -37.92 -6.18 -7.53
CA GLU A 223 -39.25 -6.29 -6.92
C GLU A 223 -40.35 -5.78 -7.85
N LEU A 224 -40.17 -4.60 -8.46
CA LEU A 224 -41.14 -4.06 -9.42
C LEU A 224 -41.31 -5.00 -10.63
N ALA A 225 -40.21 -5.54 -11.14
CA ALA A 225 -40.25 -6.50 -12.24
C ALA A 225 -41.06 -7.76 -11.88
N ALA A 226 -40.88 -8.29 -10.65
CA ALA A 226 -41.65 -9.42 -10.15
C ALA A 226 -43.14 -9.08 -9.97
N GLN A 227 -43.47 -7.91 -9.43
CA GLN A 227 -44.84 -7.43 -9.29
C GLN A 227 -45.53 -7.35 -10.67
N ASN A 228 -44.86 -6.76 -11.67
CA ASN A 228 -45.38 -6.67 -13.04
C ASN A 228 -45.60 -8.05 -13.69
N ALA A 229 -44.71 -9.01 -13.45
CA ALA A 229 -44.86 -10.38 -13.98
C ALA A 229 -46.08 -11.10 -13.39
N THR A 230 -46.37 -10.91 -12.09
CA THR A 230 -47.56 -11.49 -11.45
C THR A 230 -48.86 -10.81 -11.91
N ALA A 231 -48.86 -9.49 -12.04
CA ALA A 231 -50.02 -8.74 -12.54
C ALA A 231 -50.40 -9.16 -13.97
N ASN A 232 -49.41 -9.40 -14.83
CA ASN A 232 -49.65 -9.83 -16.21
C ASN A 232 -50.20 -11.26 -16.32
N ASN A 233 -49.89 -12.16 -15.37
CA ASN A 233 -50.48 -13.50 -15.30
C ASN A 233 -51.93 -13.50 -14.75
N GLY A 234 -52.25 -12.60 -13.82
CA GLY A 234 -53.60 -12.49 -13.25
C GLY A 234 -54.66 -11.96 -14.22
N TYR A 235 -54.25 -11.27 -15.29
CA TYR A 235 -55.19 -10.74 -16.29
C TYR A 235 -55.79 -11.83 -17.20
N TYR A 236 -55.15 -12.99 -17.35
CA TYR A 236 -55.64 -14.10 -18.17
C TYR A 236 -56.47 -15.15 -17.40
N ASP A 237 -56.64 -15.01 -16.07
CA ASP A 237 -57.39 -15.96 -15.23
C ASP A 237 -58.87 -15.58 -15.00
N TYR A 238 -59.28 -14.34 -15.34
CA TYR A 238 -60.67 -13.87 -15.17
C TYR A 238 -61.63 -14.19 -16.32
N GLY A 239 -61.43 -15.33 -16.99
CA GLY A 239 -62.39 -15.78 -17.98
C GLY A 239 -62.13 -17.19 -18.43
N TYR A 240 -62.56 -18.19 -17.65
CA TYR A 240 -63.18 -19.44 -18.11
C TYR A 240 -63.40 -20.38 -16.92
N ALA A 241 -64.36 -20.03 -16.05
CA ALA A 241 -64.96 -20.98 -15.11
C ALA A 241 -66.46 -21.11 -15.44
N GLY A 242 -66.78 -22.04 -16.35
CA GLY A 242 -68.16 -22.34 -16.76
C GLY A 242 -68.20 -23.47 -17.78
N ASN A 243 -67.96 -24.69 -17.31
CA ASN A 243 -67.90 -25.90 -18.13
C ASN A 243 -69.26 -26.63 -18.20
N LEU A 244 -69.54 -27.19 -19.39
CA LEU A 244 -70.40 -28.34 -19.75
C LEU A 244 -71.91 -28.17 -19.95
N GLY A 245 -72.33 -28.29 -21.22
CA GLY A 245 -73.69 -28.66 -21.60
C GLY A 245 -73.95 -28.85 -23.11
N GLY A 246 -73.41 -29.93 -23.72
CA GLY A 246 -74.08 -30.60 -24.85
C GLY A 246 -73.51 -30.39 -26.28
N PRO A 247 -73.46 -31.44 -27.13
CA PRO A 247 -72.84 -31.40 -28.47
C PRO A 247 -73.86 -31.25 -29.60
N THR A 248 -73.51 -30.53 -30.67
CA THR A 248 -74.06 -30.73 -32.03
C THR A 248 -73.11 -30.18 -33.09
N ASP A 249 -72.74 -31.05 -34.03
CA ASP A 249 -72.29 -30.72 -35.39
C ASP A 249 -73.26 -29.77 -36.11
N THR A 250 -72.72 -28.84 -36.90
CA THR A 250 -73.06 -28.62 -38.32
C THR A 250 -72.20 -27.49 -38.91
N ASP A 251 -71.44 -27.86 -39.94
CA ASP A 251 -71.10 -27.19 -41.21
C ASP A 251 -71.16 -25.66 -41.43
N ASP A 252 -70.25 -25.27 -42.32
CA ASP A 252 -70.26 -24.16 -43.29
C ASP A 252 -69.56 -22.81 -43.00
N ASP A 253 -68.41 -22.70 -43.68
CA ASP A 253 -68.08 -21.71 -44.72
C ASP A 253 -67.19 -20.48 -44.41
N ASN A 254 -66.25 -20.35 -45.33
CA ASN A 254 -65.25 -19.34 -45.68
C ASN A 254 -65.10 -18.03 -44.89
N GLY A 255 -63.84 -17.76 -44.56
CA GLY A 255 -63.31 -16.42 -44.29
C GLY A 255 -61.79 -16.42 -44.25
N ASP A 256 -61.15 -16.54 -45.40
CA ASP A 256 -59.71 -16.35 -45.61
C ASP A 256 -59.29 -14.92 -45.24
N VAL A 257 -58.50 -14.78 -44.16
CA VAL A 257 -57.50 -13.71 -44.04
C VAL A 257 -56.29 -14.27 -43.28
N THR A 258 -55.15 -14.21 -43.94
CA THR A 258 -53.84 -14.75 -43.56
C THR A 258 -53.23 -14.11 -42.29
N PRO A 259 -52.56 -14.87 -41.42
CA PRO A 259 -51.62 -14.32 -40.43
C PRO A 259 -50.19 -14.26 -41.01
N PRO A 260 -49.42 -13.17 -40.82
CA PRO A 260 -48.00 -13.18 -41.11
C PRO A 260 -47.25 -14.00 -40.06
N THR A 261 -46.42 -14.91 -40.55
CA THR A 261 -45.40 -15.66 -39.81
C THR A 261 -44.37 -14.72 -39.19
N THR A 262 -44.02 -14.90 -37.92
CA THR A 262 -42.66 -14.68 -37.42
C THR A 262 -42.48 -15.42 -36.09
N SER A 263 -41.85 -16.58 -36.17
CA SER A 263 -41.29 -17.28 -35.01
C SER A 263 -40.16 -16.44 -34.39
N PRO A 264 -39.99 -16.45 -33.06
CA PRO A 264 -38.84 -15.83 -32.41
C PRO A 264 -37.54 -16.62 -32.66
N PRO A 265 -36.36 -15.97 -32.73
CA PRO A 265 -35.09 -16.67 -32.92
C PRO A 265 -34.70 -17.45 -31.66
N SER A 266 -34.43 -18.74 -31.86
CA SER A 266 -33.73 -19.61 -30.92
C SER A 266 -32.27 -19.20 -30.86
N VAL A 267 -31.77 -18.85 -29.67
CA VAL A 267 -30.34 -18.60 -29.45
C VAL A 267 -29.70 -19.91 -29.03
N GLU A 268 -28.90 -20.48 -29.93
CA GLU A 268 -28.02 -21.62 -29.68
C GLU A 268 -26.75 -21.14 -28.96
N PRO A 269 -26.19 -21.89 -27.99
CA PRO A 269 -25.03 -21.44 -27.22
C PRO A 269 -23.74 -21.53 -28.05
N GLU A 270 -22.97 -20.44 -28.08
CA GLU A 270 -21.64 -20.40 -28.68
C GLU A 270 -20.64 -21.25 -27.86
N ASN A 271 -20.04 -22.23 -28.53
CA ASN A 271 -18.83 -22.92 -28.11
C ASN A 271 -17.67 -22.41 -28.99
N PRO A 272 -16.59 -21.83 -28.43
CA PRO A 272 -15.50 -21.30 -29.24
C PRO A 272 -14.58 -22.45 -29.68
N ASN A 273 -14.47 -22.68 -31.00
CA ASN A 273 -13.40 -23.51 -31.54
C ASN A 273 -12.28 -22.63 -32.12
N LEU A 274 -11.11 -22.77 -31.50
CA LEU A 274 -9.81 -22.32 -32.00
C LEU A 274 -9.37 -23.23 -33.14
N ASN A 275 -8.99 -22.65 -34.28
CA ASN A 275 -8.21 -23.34 -35.31
C ASN A 275 -7.61 -22.26 -36.23
N GLU A 276 -6.39 -22.29 -36.77
CA GLU A 276 -5.24 -23.18 -36.75
C GLU A 276 -4.16 -22.39 -37.51
N ASN A 277 -2.87 -22.54 -37.19
CA ASN A 277 -1.92 -23.11 -38.16
C ASN A 277 -0.50 -23.21 -37.58
N GLN A 278 0.03 -24.41 -37.81
CA GLN A 278 1.33 -24.96 -37.45
C GLN A 278 2.48 -24.32 -38.24
N ASP A 279 3.69 -24.28 -37.66
CA ASP A 279 4.86 -24.82 -38.35
C ASP A 279 6.00 -25.14 -37.36
N ASP A 280 6.86 -26.04 -37.80
CA ASP A 280 7.68 -27.00 -37.08
C ASP A 280 8.93 -26.47 -36.35
N GLY A 281 9.29 -27.29 -35.34
CA GLY A 281 10.61 -27.56 -34.77
C GLY A 281 11.82 -26.66 -35.07
N ASN A 282 12.47 -26.17 -34.01
CA ASN A 282 13.82 -26.62 -33.68
C ASN A 282 14.20 -26.26 -32.24
N LYS A 283 14.86 -27.21 -31.57
CA LYS A 283 15.33 -27.15 -30.18
C LYS A 283 16.83 -26.86 -30.21
N VAL A 284 17.30 -25.69 -29.79
CA VAL A 284 18.71 -25.46 -29.43
C VAL A 284 18.83 -24.42 -28.31
N SER A 285 19.47 -24.82 -27.20
CA SER A 285 19.87 -23.97 -26.07
C SER A 285 20.88 -22.89 -26.45
N PRO A 286 20.96 -21.76 -25.70
CA PRO A 286 22.15 -20.92 -25.72
C PRO A 286 23.15 -21.33 -24.61
N GLU A 287 24.38 -21.62 -25.01
CA GLU A 287 25.59 -21.55 -24.17
C GLU A 287 26.16 -20.10 -24.21
N PRO A 288 27.06 -19.71 -23.28
CA PRO A 288 27.38 -18.33 -22.95
C PRO A 288 28.47 -17.72 -23.85
N ALA A 289 28.50 -16.40 -23.92
CA ALA A 289 29.60 -15.66 -24.54
C ALA A 289 30.60 -15.21 -23.46
N GLU A 290 31.82 -15.74 -23.55
CA GLU A 290 33.04 -15.11 -23.02
C GLU A 290 33.69 -14.25 -24.11
N GLY A 291 34.18 -13.06 -23.71
CA GLY A 291 35.42 -12.43 -24.17
C GLY A 291 35.61 -12.02 -25.63
N GLU A 292 35.69 -10.70 -25.85
CA GLU A 292 36.88 -9.97 -26.35
C GLU A 292 36.79 -8.49 -25.95
#